data_AF-A0A1X6N453-F1
#
_entry.id   AF-A0A1X6N453-F1
#
_cell.length_a   1.000
_cell.length_b   1.000
_cell.length_c   1.000
_cell.angle_alpha   90.00
_cell.angle_beta   90.00
_cell.angle_gamma   90.00
#
_symmetry.space_group_name_H-M   'P 1'
#
loop_
_entity.id
_entity.type
_entity.pdbx_description
1 polymer ?
#
loop_
_entity_poly.entity_id
_entity_poly.type
_entity_poly.pdbx_seq_one_letter_code
_entity_poly.pdbx_strand_id
1 'polypeptide(L)'
;MAIAKQEPQESLLPPGPKSKPANEKARKDALKSITATRRASAWQIHRWPLDKRVLLSRTRVHLPRTYLGRDGEDVRVVREGQDLNQFVHRHYFEELDEARKSEWINFVTPDGVVSRRHEYLGPDPRVAGYHLDVDGEVHIKWWDGFLQDQWMDRQKWRFEVKVDDEGKWVEIDD
;
A
#
# COMPACT_ATOMS: atom_id res chain seq x y z
N MET A 1 36.67 -39.61 50.46
CA MET A 1 35.37 -39.68 49.74
C MET A 1 35.06 -38.28 49.25
N ALA A 2 35.00 -38.06 47.94
CA ALA A 2 34.73 -36.74 47.36
C ALA A 2 33.22 -36.56 47.18
N ILE A 3 32.66 -35.49 47.76
CA ILE A 3 31.25 -35.13 47.61
C ILE A 3 31.09 -34.43 46.26
N ALA A 4 30.33 -35.04 45.35
CA ALA A 4 30.06 -34.48 44.03
C ALA A 4 29.20 -33.21 44.17
N LYS A 5 29.68 -32.11 43.57
CA LYS A 5 28.97 -30.84 43.46
C LYS A 5 27.80 -31.03 42.49
N GLN A 6 26.56 -30.91 42.97
CA GLN A 6 25.38 -30.92 42.11
C GLN A 6 25.36 -29.66 41.25
N GLU A 7 25.26 -29.83 39.94
CA GLU A 7 25.06 -28.74 39.00
C GLU A 7 23.65 -28.13 39.16
N PRO A 8 23.49 -26.81 38.93
CA PRO A 8 22.19 -26.15 39.05
C PRO A 8 21.23 -26.68 37.98
N GLN A 9 20.09 -27.24 38.39
CA GLN A 9 19.03 -27.61 37.46
C GLN A 9 18.39 -26.34 36.88
N GLU A 10 18.40 -26.21 35.55
CA GLU A 10 17.62 -25.20 34.83
C GLU A 10 16.15 -25.36 35.19
N SER A 11 15.59 -24.34 35.83
CA SER A 11 14.14 -24.22 36.01
C SER A 11 13.52 -24.06 34.62
N LEU A 12 12.85 -25.12 34.15
CA LEU A 12 12.04 -25.05 32.94
C LEU A 12 11.06 -23.89 33.08
N LEU A 13 11.27 -22.85 32.29
CA LEU A 13 10.34 -21.73 32.18
C LEU A 13 8.94 -22.31 31.87
N PRO A 14 7.87 -21.80 32.51
CA PRO A 14 6.52 -22.29 32.24
C PRO A 14 6.23 -22.15 30.74
N PRO A 15 5.52 -23.13 30.13
CA PRO A 15 5.16 -23.04 28.73
C PRO A 15 4.43 -21.72 28.50
N GLY A 16 4.96 -20.90 27.58
CA GLY A 16 4.31 -19.66 27.16
C GLY A 16 2.83 -19.93 26.83
N PRO A 17 1.93 -18.98 27.09
CA PRO A 17 0.50 -19.17 26.90
C PRO A 17 0.24 -19.65 25.46
N LYS A 18 -0.25 -20.88 25.33
CA LYS A 18 -0.68 -21.45 24.04
C LYS A 18 -1.80 -20.54 23.52
N SER A 19 -1.52 -19.75 22.49
CA SER A 19 -2.52 -18.93 21.80
C SER A 19 -3.64 -19.85 21.35
N LYS A 20 -4.86 -19.65 21.87
CA LYS A 20 -6.05 -20.35 21.38
C LYS A 20 -6.16 -20.10 19.87
N PRO A 21 -6.57 -21.10 19.06
CA PRO A 21 -6.83 -20.87 17.65
C PRO A 21 -7.87 -19.75 17.56
N ALA A 22 -7.45 -18.62 16.99
CA ALA A 22 -8.25 -17.43 16.94
C ALA A 22 -9.57 -17.75 16.23
N ASN A 23 -10.69 -17.46 16.90
CA ASN A 23 -12.04 -17.77 16.42
C ASN A 23 -12.20 -17.27 14.97
N GLU A 24 -12.62 -18.13 14.04
CA GLU A 24 -12.73 -17.79 12.61
C GLU A 24 -13.62 -16.55 12.39
N LYS A 25 -14.62 -16.35 13.25
CA LYS A 25 -15.43 -15.13 13.30
C LYS A 25 -14.60 -13.89 13.62
N ALA A 26 -13.74 -13.96 14.63
CA ALA A 26 -12.85 -12.85 14.99
C ALA A 26 -11.86 -12.52 13.86
N ARG A 27 -11.34 -13.54 13.16
CA ARG A 27 -10.49 -13.34 11.96
C ARG A 27 -11.25 -12.59 10.86
N LYS A 28 -12.49 -13.00 10.56
CA LYS A 28 -13.34 -12.36 9.54
C LYS A 28 -13.73 -10.93 9.92
N ASP A 29 -14.05 -10.69 11.19
CA ASP A 29 -14.41 -9.36 11.68
C ASP A 29 -13.20 -8.42 11.67
N ALA A 30 -12.01 -8.91 12.07
CA ALA A 30 -10.75 -8.18 11.96
C ALA A 30 -10.39 -7.86 10.50
N LEU A 31 -10.53 -8.83 9.58
CA LEU A 31 -10.29 -8.59 8.17
C LEU A 31 -11.20 -7.48 7.62
N LYS A 32 -12.48 -7.48 7.99
CA LYS A 32 -13.43 -6.43 7.60
C LYS A 32 -13.06 -5.07 8.18
N SER A 33 -12.73 -4.99 9.47
CA SER A 33 -12.39 -3.71 10.10
C SER A 33 -11.12 -3.11 9.50
N ILE A 34 -10.08 -3.92 9.33
CA ILE A 34 -8.81 -3.51 8.74
C ILE A 34 -9.00 -3.08 7.28
N THR A 35 -9.78 -3.84 6.50
CA THR A 35 -10.13 -3.46 5.12
C THR A 35 -10.87 -2.12 5.08
N ALA A 36 -11.83 -1.91 5.98
CA ALA A 36 -12.56 -0.65 6.07
C ALA A 36 -11.64 0.52 6.43
N THR A 37 -10.73 0.33 7.39
CA THR A 37 -9.71 1.32 7.75
C THR A 37 -8.82 1.67 6.56
N ARG A 38 -8.29 0.67 5.82
CA ARG A 38 -7.48 0.90 4.62
C ARG A 38 -8.22 1.71 3.56
N ARG A 39 -9.49 1.37 3.29
CA ARG A 39 -10.34 2.11 2.35
C ARG A 39 -10.59 3.55 2.81
N ALA A 40 -10.78 3.75 4.11
CA ALA A 40 -11.00 5.08 4.68
C ALA A 40 -9.73 5.95 4.67
N SER A 41 -8.54 5.35 4.85
CA SER A 41 -7.25 6.04 4.77
C SER A 41 -6.75 6.25 3.34
N ALA A 42 -7.35 5.58 2.35
CA ALA A 42 -6.92 5.68 0.96
C ALA A 42 -7.24 7.08 0.40
N TRP A 43 -6.20 7.79 -0.03
CA TRP A 43 -6.32 9.17 -0.54
C TRP A 43 -6.49 9.18 -2.06
N GLN A 44 -7.30 10.12 -2.55
CA GLN A 44 -7.59 10.27 -3.98
C GLN A 44 -6.39 10.83 -4.73
N ILE A 45 -5.94 10.15 -5.78
CA ILE A 45 -4.71 10.53 -6.50
C ILE A 45 -4.78 11.92 -7.15
N HIS A 46 -5.98 12.38 -7.49
CA HIS A 46 -6.21 13.72 -8.06
C HIS A 46 -6.20 14.84 -7.01
N ARG A 47 -6.07 14.51 -5.72
CA ARG A 47 -5.98 15.48 -4.61
C ARG A 47 -4.59 15.45 -4.01
N TRP A 48 -4.13 16.63 -3.58
CA TRP A 48 -2.85 16.74 -2.92
C TRP A 48 -2.79 15.87 -1.65
N PRO A 49 -1.74 15.03 -1.49
CA PRO A 49 -1.63 14.15 -0.33
C PRO A 49 -1.34 14.97 0.93
N LEU A 50 -2.06 14.66 2.02
CA LEU A 50 -1.87 15.30 3.33
C LEU A 50 -0.77 14.61 4.15
N ASP A 51 -0.67 13.29 4.03
CA ASP A 51 0.32 12.49 4.72
C ASP A 51 1.65 12.52 3.97
N LYS A 52 2.75 12.57 4.71
CA LYS A 52 4.09 12.45 4.16
C LYS A 52 4.62 11.04 4.36
N ARG A 53 5.21 10.46 3.32
CA ARG A 53 5.96 9.19 3.42
C ARG A 53 7.36 9.38 2.90
N VAL A 54 8.27 9.71 3.81
CA VAL A 54 9.67 9.93 3.48
C VAL A 54 10.37 8.59 3.30
N LEU A 55 11.02 8.40 2.17
CA LEU A 55 11.83 7.20 1.91
C LEU A 55 13.15 7.26 2.67
N LEU A 56 13.51 6.14 3.31
CA LEU A 56 14.75 5.99 4.08
C LEU A 56 15.94 5.57 3.20
N SER A 57 15.67 5.03 2.02
CA SER A 57 16.70 4.56 1.11
C SER A 57 16.31 4.86 -0.32
N ARG A 58 17.31 4.88 -1.21
CA ARG A 58 17.08 4.96 -2.65
C ARG A 58 16.38 3.69 -3.11
N THR A 59 15.23 3.85 -3.74
CA THR A 59 14.41 2.73 -4.23
C THR A 59 13.84 3.02 -5.62
N ARG A 60 13.41 1.97 -6.31
CA ARG A 60 12.64 2.04 -7.54
C ARG A 60 11.15 1.97 -7.19
N VAL A 61 10.35 2.83 -7.83
CA VAL A 61 8.90 2.88 -7.65
C VAL A 61 8.26 2.47 -8.97
N HIS A 62 7.39 1.46 -8.91
CA HIS A 62 6.57 1.00 -10.02
C HIS A 62 5.31 1.85 -10.13
N LEU A 63 5.10 2.45 -11.30
CA LEU A 63 4.01 3.37 -11.59
C LEU A 63 3.18 2.80 -12.76
N PRO A 64 2.15 1.99 -12.48
CA PRO A 64 1.25 1.46 -13.50
C PRO A 64 0.67 2.57 -14.38
N ARG A 65 0.59 2.36 -15.70
CA ARG A 65 0.01 3.34 -16.63
C ARG A 65 -1.51 3.27 -16.70
N THR A 66 -2.05 2.06 -16.53
CA THR A 66 -3.48 1.80 -16.60
C THR A 66 -3.95 0.89 -15.48
N TYR A 67 -5.26 0.79 -15.30
CA TYR A 67 -5.88 -0.12 -14.35
C TYR A 67 -5.36 -1.55 -14.51
N LEU A 68 -4.88 -2.15 -13.41
CA LEU A 68 -4.20 -3.45 -13.41
C LEU A 68 -2.93 -3.50 -14.29
N GLY A 69 -2.25 -2.36 -14.50
CA GLY A 69 -0.95 -2.32 -15.20
C GLY A 69 -0.95 -3.00 -16.58
N ARG A 70 -2.09 -3.00 -17.29
CA ARG A 70 -2.27 -3.76 -18.53
C ARG A 70 -1.40 -3.24 -19.66
N ASP A 71 -1.24 -1.92 -19.73
CA ASP A 71 -0.44 -1.23 -20.74
C ASP A 71 0.98 -0.91 -20.24
N GLY A 72 1.42 -1.65 -19.22
CA GLY A 72 2.72 -1.53 -18.61
C GLY A 72 2.78 -0.54 -17.44
N GLU A 73 4.00 -0.29 -17.02
CA GLU A 73 4.35 0.54 -15.88
C GLU A 73 5.61 1.34 -16.18
N ASP A 74 5.69 2.53 -15.60
CA ASP A 74 6.91 3.32 -15.57
C ASP A 74 7.67 2.97 -14.28
N VAL A 75 8.96 2.66 -14.39
CA VAL A 75 9.81 2.45 -13.21
C VAL A 75 10.69 3.67 -13.01
N ARG A 76 10.57 4.31 -11.85
CA ARG A 76 11.30 5.54 -11.54
C ARG A 76 12.10 5.38 -10.26
N VAL A 77 13.32 5.90 -10.27
CA VAL A 77 14.18 5.90 -9.09
C VAL A 77 13.85 7.11 -8.23
N VAL A 78 13.52 6.87 -6.96
CA VAL A 78 13.28 7.90 -5.96
C VAL A 78 14.43 7.88 -4.95
N ARG A 79 14.92 9.07 -4.59
CA ARG A 79 16.07 9.23 -3.69
C ARG A 79 15.61 9.16 -2.24
N GLU A 80 16.54 8.79 -1.37
CA GLU A 80 16.38 8.93 0.07
C GLU A 80 15.99 10.37 0.45
N GLY A 81 15.12 10.50 1.45
CA GLY A 81 14.61 11.79 1.94
C GLY A 81 13.48 12.39 1.11
N GLN A 82 13.12 11.80 -0.04
CA GLN A 82 11.98 12.27 -0.83
C GLN A 82 10.65 11.74 -0.30
N ASP A 83 9.60 12.55 -0.43
CA ASP A 83 8.23 12.18 -0.07
C ASP A 83 7.57 11.40 -1.21
N LEU A 84 7.32 10.12 -0.97
CA LEU A 84 6.75 9.17 -1.91
C LEU A 84 5.32 9.56 -2.32
N ASN A 85 4.49 10.06 -1.40
CA ASN A 85 3.12 10.46 -1.71
C ASN A 85 3.12 11.63 -2.72
N GLN A 86 3.94 12.65 -2.46
CA GLN A 86 4.07 13.79 -3.37
C GLN A 86 4.68 13.39 -4.70
N PHE A 87 5.67 12.50 -4.71
CA PHE A 87 6.27 11.97 -5.93
C PHE A 87 5.21 11.29 -6.81
N VAL A 88 4.42 10.38 -6.22
CA VAL A 88 3.35 9.64 -6.90
C VAL A 88 2.26 10.59 -7.40
N HIS A 89 1.79 11.51 -6.56
CA HIS A 89 0.82 12.53 -6.96
C HIS A 89 1.30 13.31 -8.19
N ARG A 90 2.52 13.85 -8.14
CA ARG A 90 3.07 14.64 -9.26
C ARG A 90 3.14 13.84 -10.54
N HIS A 91 3.63 12.60 -10.49
CA HIS A 91 3.69 11.73 -11.67
C HIS A 91 2.30 11.56 -12.29
N TYR A 92 1.29 11.23 -11.48
CA TYR A 92 -0.04 10.95 -12.00
C TYR A 92 -0.89 12.18 -12.33
N PHE A 93 -0.45 13.35 -11.89
CA PHE A 93 -1.03 14.64 -12.24
C PHE A 93 -0.44 15.21 -13.55
N GLU A 94 0.64 14.62 -14.07
CA GLU A 94 1.19 15.02 -15.37
C GLU A 94 0.14 14.90 -16.49
N GLU A 95 0.11 15.92 -17.33
CA GLU A 95 -0.68 15.99 -18.55
C GLU A 95 0.00 15.15 -19.63
N LEU A 96 -0.74 14.27 -20.32
CA LEU A 96 -0.17 13.41 -21.37
C LEU A 96 -0.20 14.07 -22.76
N ASP A 97 -1.11 15.01 -22.98
CA ASP A 97 -1.50 15.49 -24.31
C ASP A 97 -1.21 17.00 -24.47
N GLU A 98 0.05 17.41 -24.31
CA GLU A 98 0.45 18.82 -24.54
C GLU A 98 0.16 19.28 -25.98
N ALA A 99 0.30 18.38 -26.96
CA ALA A 99 0.03 18.64 -28.37
C ALA A 99 -1.47 18.82 -28.69
N ARG A 100 -2.35 18.40 -27.77
CA ARG A 100 -3.82 18.45 -27.88
C ARG A 100 -4.45 19.46 -26.93
N LYS A 101 -3.67 20.38 -26.34
CA LYS A 101 -4.20 21.61 -25.69
C LYS A 101 -5.07 22.49 -26.60
N SER A 102 -5.35 22.04 -27.82
CA SER A 102 -6.11 22.68 -28.87
C SER A 102 -7.63 22.57 -28.67
N GLU A 103 -8.25 23.74 -28.74
CA GLU A 103 -9.64 24.05 -29.15
C GLU A 103 -10.78 23.94 -28.13
N TRP A 104 -10.66 23.21 -27.02
CA TRP A 104 -11.80 22.98 -26.13
C TRP A 104 -11.73 23.86 -24.87
N ILE A 105 -12.75 24.69 -24.67
CA ILE A 105 -12.90 25.53 -23.47
C ILE A 105 -13.40 24.64 -22.34
N ASN A 106 -12.59 24.54 -21.28
CA ASN A 106 -13.05 23.98 -20.02
C ASN A 106 -13.89 25.02 -19.28
N PHE A 107 -15.16 24.71 -19.03
CA PHE A 107 -16.09 25.60 -18.34
C PHE A 107 -16.08 25.44 -16.81
N VAL A 108 -15.30 24.49 -16.29
CA VAL A 108 -15.27 24.12 -14.87
C VAL A 108 -13.98 24.57 -14.19
N THR A 109 -12.85 24.43 -14.87
CA THR A 109 -11.54 24.88 -14.37
C THR A 109 -10.80 25.71 -15.42
N PRO A 110 -9.89 26.61 -15.00
CA PRO A 110 -9.07 27.39 -15.93
C PRO A 110 -8.05 26.53 -16.70
N ASP A 111 -7.83 25.28 -16.26
CA ASP A 111 -7.03 24.30 -16.99
C ASP A 111 -7.76 23.91 -18.30
N GLY A 112 -7.02 23.76 -19.40
CA GLY A 112 -7.59 23.22 -20.64
C GLY A 112 -8.18 21.81 -20.44
N VAL A 113 -8.93 21.31 -21.43
CA VAL A 113 -9.35 19.90 -21.42
C VAL A 113 -8.11 19.05 -21.73
N VAL A 114 -7.45 18.56 -20.67
CA VAL A 114 -6.20 17.79 -20.74
C VAL A 114 -6.39 16.45 -20.04
N SER A 115 -5.99 15.37 -20.72
CA SER A 115 -5.98 14.04 -20.11
C SER A 115 -4.78 13.91 -19.17
N ARG A 116 -5.06 13.52 -17.93
CA ARG A 116 -4.02 13.24 -16.92
C ARG A 116 -3.81 11.74 -16.75
N ARG A 117 -2.59 11.34 -16.37
CA ARG A 117 -2.24 9.91 -16.24
C ARG A 117 -3.17 9.13 -15.30
N HIS A 118 -3.63 9.75 -14.20
CA HIS A 118 -4.50 9.04 -13.25
C HIS A 118 -5.86 8.63 -13.81
N GLU A 119 -6.35 9.27 -14.87
CA GLU A 119 -7.66 8.97 -15.48
C GLU A 119 -7.72 7.55 -16.07
N TYR A 120 -6.56 6.95 -16.34
CA TYR A 120 -6.46 5.60 -16.88
C TYR A 120 -6.32 4.50 -15.80
N LEU A 121 -6.21 4.87 -14.53
CA LEU A 121 -6.06 3.94 -13.41
C LEU A 121 -7.39 3.37 -12.90
N GLY A 122 -8.50 3.97 -13.34
CA GLY A 122 -9.85 3.63 -12.88
C GLY A 122 -10.71 4.89 -12.70
N PRO A 123 -12.01 4.72 -12.42
CA PRO A 123 -12.94 5.82 -12.20
C PRO A 123 -12.78 6.59 -10.88
N ASP A 124 -12.28 5.97 -9.79
CA ASP A 124 -11.92 6.70 -8.54
C ASP A 124 -10.65 6.10 -7.91
N PRO A 125 -9.48 6.28 -8.55
CA PRO A 125 -8.23 5.69 -8.11
C PRO A 125 -7.70 6.37 -6.84
N ARG A 126 -7.44 5.55 -5.82
CA ARG A 126 -6.94 5.98 -4.52
C ARG A 126 -5.72 5.17 -4.13
N VAL A 127 -4.74 5.84 -3.54
CA VAL A 127 -3.55 5.18 -3.00
C VAL A 127 -3.87 4.70 -1.59
N ALA A 128 -3.97 3.39 -1.42
CA ALA A 128 -4.21 2.74 -0.12
C ALA A 128 -2.91 2.50 0.67
N GLY A 129 -1.77 2.46 -0.02
CA GLY A 129 -0.46 2.31 0.61
C GLY A 129 0.60 1.86 -0.39
N TYR A 130 1.68 1.33 0.16
CA TYR A 130 2.84 0.87 -0.59
C TYR A 130 3.26 -0.51 -0.10
N HIS A 131 3.71 -1.36 -1.01
CA HIS A 131 4.36 -2.63 -0.73
C HIS A 131 5.83 -2.49 -1.08
N LEU A 132 6.72 -2.97 -0.21
CA LEU A 132 8.14 -3.14 -0.53
C LEU A 132 8.34 -4.63 -0.83
N ASP A 133 8.85 -4.93 -2.02
CA ASP A 133 9.16 -6.30 -2.40
C ASP A 133 10.50 -6.77 -1.80
N VAL A 134 10.90 -8.00 -2.15
CA VAL A 134 12.16 -8.61 -1.68
C VAL A 134 13.42 -7.90 -2.21
N ASP A 135 13.32 -7.21 -3.34
CA ASP A 135 14.40 -6.44 -3.96
C ASP A 135 14.44 -4.99 -3.43
N GLY A 136 13.51 -4.63 -2.54
CA GLY A 136 13.36 -3.30 -1.97
C GLY A 136 12.71 -2.30 -2.93
N GLU A 137 12.08 -2.75 -4.02
CA GLU A 137 11.27 -1.94 -4.93
C GLU A 137 9.89 -1.67 -4.33
N VAL A 138 9.33 -0.53 -4.69
CA VAL A 138 8.06 -0.02 -4.17
C VAL A 138 6.96 -0.20 -5.19
N HIS A 139 5.92 -0.92 -4.78
CA HIS A 139 4.68 -1.11 -5.52
C HIS A 139 3.54 -0.34 -4.86
N ILE A 140 2.67 0.26 -5.66
CA ILE A 140 1.54 1.05 -5.16
C ILE A 140 0.35 0.13 -4.94
N LYS A 141 -0.20 0.15 -3.73
CA LYS A 141 -1.47 -0.51 -3.41
C LYS A 141 -2.60 0.45 -3.73
N TRP A 142 -3.44 0.07 -4.69
CA TRP A 142 -4.55 0.86 -5.16
C TRP A 142 -5.87 0.37 -4.57
N TRP A 143 -6.76 1.33 -4.31
CA TRP A 143 -8.17 1.14 -4.04
C TRP A 143 -8.95 1.99 -5.04
N ASP A 144 -9.86 1.39 -5.81
CA ASP A 144 -10.80 2.15 -6.61
C ASP A 144 -12.13 2.30 -5.86
N GLY A 145 -12.50 3.53 -5.50
CA GLY A 145 -13.68 3.81 -4.69
C GLY A 145 -15.00 3.54 -5.42
N PHE A 146 -15.01 3.60 -6.75
CA PHE A 146 -16.20 3.38 -7.57
C PHE A 146 -16.37 1.90 -7.94
N LEU A 147 -15.30 1.24 -8.39
CA LEU A 147 -15.30 -0.20 -8.69
C LEU A 147 -15.31 -1.08 -7.42
N GLN A 148 -15.03 -0.48 -6.26
CA GLN A 148 -14.87 -1.16 -4.98
C GLN A 148 -13.82 -2.27 -5.01
N ASP A 149 -12.71 -2.00 -5.70
CA ASP A 149 -11.69 -2.99 -6.03
C ASP A 149 -10.30 -2.59 -5.51
N GLN A 150 -9.58 -3.56 -4.95
CA GLN A 150 -8.17 -3.40 -4.52
C GLN A 150 -7.24 -4.10 -5.51
N TRP A 151 -6.16 -3.43 -5.88
CA TRP A 151 -5.21 -3.97 -6.84
C TRP A 151 -3.79 -3.45 -6.64
N MET A 152 -2.83 -4.22 -7.13
CA MET A 152 -1.41 -3.92 -7.14
C MET A 152 -0.83 -4.56 -8.40
N ASP A 153 -0.02 -3.80 -9.14
CA ASP A 153 0.55 -4.22 -10.42
C ASP A 153 -0.53 -4.75 -11.39
N ARG A 154 -0.44 -6.04 -11.76
CA ARG A 154 -1.34 -6.70 -12.71
C ARG A 154 -2.45 -7.52 -12.08
N GLN A 155 -2.58 -7.49 -10.75
CA GLN A 155 -3.47 -8.40 -10.04
C GLN A 155 -4.34 -7.71 -9.00
N LYS A 156 -5.43 -8.40 -8.67
CA LYS A 156 -6.23 -8.06 -7.49
C LYS A 156 -5.43 -8.40 -6.26
N TRP A 157 -5.26 -7.41 -5.41
CA TRP A 157 -4.53 -7.60 -4.17
C TRP A 157 -5.50 -7.98 -3.05
N ARG A 158 -5.11 -8.99 -2.30
CA ARG A 158 -5.78 -9.48 -1.10
C ARG A 158 -4.73 -9.61 -0.01
N PHE A 159 -5.17 -9.55 1.23
CA PHE A 159 -4.31 -9.73 2.38
C PHE A 159 -5.02 -10.58 3.42
N GLU A 160 -4.23 -11.27 4.22
CA GLU A 160 -4.72 -12.03 5.36
C GLU A 160 -4.45 -11.27 6.66
N VAL A 161 -5.01 -11.78 7.77
CA VAL A 161 -4.77 -11.22 9.10
C VAL A 161 -4.32 -12.33 10.04
N LYS A 162 -3.31 -12.04 10.87
CA LYS A 162 -2.86 -12.88 11.97
C LYS A 162 -2.90 -12.10 13.28
N VAL A 163 -2.85 -12.83 14.38
CA VAL A 163 -2.64 -12.23 15.70
C VAL A 163 -1.13 -12.12 15.91
N ASP A 164 -0.65 -10.94 16.30
CA ASP A 164 0.75 -10.72 16.68
C ASP A 164 1.04 -11.20 18.11
N ASP A 165 2.29 -11.05 18.56
CA ASP A 165 2.72 -11.46 19.90
C ASP A 165 2.02 -10.65 21.02
N GLU A 166 1.46 -9.48 20.69
CA GLU A 166 0.70 -8.63 21.60
C GLU A 166 -0.80 -8.97 21.64
N GLY A 167 -1.26 -9.93 20.83
CA GLY A 167 -2.67 -10.30 20.75
C GLY A 167 -3.50 -9.40 19.82
N LYS A 168 -2.88 -8.52 19.02
CA LYS A 168 -3.56 -7.65 18.06
C LYS A 168 -3.64 -8.31 16.69
N TRP A 169 -4.75 -8.07 15.99
CA TRP A 169 -4.88 -8.47 14.60
C TRP A 169 -4.05 -7.54 13.71
N VAL A 170 -3.10 -8.11 13.00
CA VAL A 170 -2.21 -7.43 12.06
C VAL A 170 -2.33 -8.06 10.68
N GLU A 171 -2.04 -7.26 9.67
CA GLU A 171 -2.05 -7.69 8.28
C GLU A 171 -0.83 -8.59 8.01
N ILE A 172 -1.07 -9.61 7.20
CA ILE A 172 -0.03 -10.34 6.50
C ILE A 172 -0.19 -9.94 5.04
N ASP A 173 0.75 -9.15 4.54
CA ASP A 173 0.94 -9.03 3.10
C ASP A 173 1.62 -10.34 2.65
N ASP A 174 1.05 -11.00 1.64
CA ASP A 174 1.62 -12.21 1.00
C ASP A 174 3.03 -11.96 0.45
#